data_AF-A0A1Y2EKB6-F1
#
_entry.id   AF-A0A1Y2EKB6-F1
#
_cell.length_a   1.000
_cell.length_b   1.000
_cell.length_c   1.000
_cell.angle_alpha   90.00
_cell.angle_beta   90.00
_cell.angle_gamma   90.00
#
_symmetry.space_group_name_H-M   'P 1'
#
loop_
_entity.id
_entity.type
_entity.pdbx_description
1 polymer ?
#
loop_
_entity_poly.entity_id
_entity_poly.type
_entity_poly.pdbx_seq_one_letter_code
_entity_poly.pdbx_strand_id
1 'polypeptide(L)'
;SSSKKHSSSSSKSSKSKTKPDDWTDITEPEERRRIQNRIAQRKFREKNKEHREKSERDIHNQEHAGRTYHVPEPQEITDDGGNVSGLPWGGVNMRYVVARGHENESRRGSGKG
;
A
#
# COMPACT_ATOMS: atom_id res chain seq x y z
N SER A 1 -13.62 -26.19 49.01
CA SER A 1 -14.91 -25.99 48.31
C SER A 1 -15.61 -24.74 48.81
N SER A 2 -15.77 -23.72 47.97
CA SER A 2 -16.90 -22.78 48.07
C SER A 2 -17.05 -22.01 46.76
N SER A 3 -17.99 -22.50 45.95
CA SER A 3 -18.49 -21.88 44.73
C SER A 3 -19.27 -20.60 45.05
N LYS A 4 -18.92 -19.48 44.41
CA LYS A 4 -19.87 -18.38 44.20
C LYS A 4 -19.91 -18.02 42.72
N LYS A 5 -20.92 -18.59 42.06
CA LYS A 5 -21.36 -18.17 40.74
C LYS A 5 -22.04 -16.81 40.89
N HIS A 6 -21.59 -15.81 40.15
CA HIS A 6 -22.39 -14.63 39.86
C HIS A 6 -22.88 -14.70 38.42
N SER A 7 -24.17 -14.96 38.35
CA SER A 7 -25.06 -15.00 37.21
C SER A 7 -25.16 -13.64 36.51
N SER A 8 -25.05 -13.68 35.18
CA SER A 8 -25.86 -12.92 34.21
C SER A 8 -26.32 -11.50 34.57
N SER A 9 -25.69 -10.50 33.95
CA SER A 9 -26.39 -9.29 33.53
C SER A 9 -26.19 -9.08 32.02
N SER A 10 -27.08 -9.69 31.26
CA SER A 10 -27.34 -9.34 29.86
C SER A 10 -27.91 -7.92 29.80
N SER A 11 -27.07 -6.89 29.78
CA SER A 11 -27.50 -5.54 29.44
C SER A 11 -27.59 -5.43 27.93
N LYS A 12 -28.79 -5.77 27.44
CA LYS A 12 -29.26 -5.49 26.09
C LYS A 12 -29.23 -3.96 25.89
N SER A 13 -28.10 -3.42 25.44
CA SER A 13 -28.02 -2.03 24.99
C SER A 13 -28.69 -1.95 23.63
N SER A 14 -29.94 -1.52 23.67
CA SER A 14 -30.82 -1.29 22.55
C SER A 14 -30.17 -0.33 21.54
N LYS A 15 -30.21 -0.78 20.29
CA LYS A 15 -30.05 -0.02 19.06
C LYS A 15 -30.64 1.40 19.20
N SER A 16 -29.82 2.41 19.47
CA SER A 16 -30.21 3.80 19.27
C SER A 16 -29.77 4.26 17.88
N LYS A 17 -30.69 4.98 17.26
CA LYS A 17 -30.72 5.34 15.86
C LYS A 17 -29.56 6.28 15.52
N THR A 18 -29.12 6.18 14.27
CA THR A 18 -28.25 7.09 13.51
C THR A 18 -27.90 8.44 14.19
N LYS A 19 -26.58 8.62 14.40
CA LYS A 19 -25.80 9.86 14.67
C LYS A 19 -25.82 10.45 16.09
N PRO A 20 -24.88 10.02 16.97
CA PRO A 20 -24.39 10.84 18.08
C PRO A 20 -22.85 10.99 18.01
N ASP A 21 -22.27 11.18 16.83
CA ASP A 21 -20.80 11.22 16.66
C ASP A 21 -20.19 12.63 16.70
N ASP A 22 -21.01 13.68 16.82
CA ASP A 22 -20.56 15.05 17.02
C ASP A 22 -20.59 15.39 18.51
N TRP A 23 -19.40 15.33 19.12
CA TRP A 23 -19.21 15.65 20.55
C TRP A 23 -19.28 17.15 20.85
N THR A 24 -19.38 17.99 19.82
CA THR A 24 -19.34 19.45 19.91
C THR A 24 -20.64 20.04 20.42
N ASP A 25 -21.76 19.36 20.22
CA ASP A 25 -23.11 19.91 20.45
C ASP A 25 -23.74 19.40 21.77
N ILE A 26 -22.97 18.67 22.58
CA ILE A 26 -23.43 18.05 23.82
C ILE A 26 -23.14 18.99 25.00
N THR A 27 -24.19 19.45 25.67
CA THR A 27 -24.14 20.29 26.87
C THR A 27 -23.70 19.55 28.13
N GLU A 28 -23.93 18.24 28.20
CA GLU A 28 -23.59 17.40 29.37
C GLU A 28 -22.13 16.85 29.30
N PRO A 29 -21.30 17.08 30.35
CA PRO A 29 -19.88 16.72 30.32
C PRO A 29 -19.62 15.21 30.30
N GLU A 30 -20.45 14.41 30.97
CA GLU A 30 -20.30 12.94 30.97
C GLU A 30 -20.62 12.33 29.60
N GLU A 31 -21.66 12.83 28.94
CA GLU A 31 -22.07 12.34 27.64
C GLU A 31 -21.05 12.70 26.56
N ARG A 32 -20.50 13.92 26.61
CA ARG A 32 -19.35 14.33 25.80
C ARG A 32 -18.15 13.41 26.00
N ARG A 33 -17.82 13.05 27.25
CA ARG A 33 -16.70 12.15 27.55
C ARG A 33 -16.91 10.74 26.97
N ARG A 34 -18.12 10.20 27.03
CA ARG A 34 -18.46 8.89 26.43
C ARG A 34 -18.28 8.90 24.92
N ILE A 35 -18.73 9.97 24.24
CA ILE A 35 -18.62 10.07 22.77
C ILE A 35 -17.17 10.28 22.34
N GLN A 36 -16.39 11.09 23.05
CA GLN A 36 -14.95 11.21 22.82
C GLN A 36 -14.22 9.87 22.92
N ASN A 37 -14.45 9.11 24.00
CA ASN A 37 -13.83 7.79 24.17
C ASN A 37 -14.23 6.84 23.04
N ARG A 38 -15.48 6.87 22.61
CA ARG A 38 -15.96 6.05 21.49
C ARG A 38 -15.23 6.39 20.19
N ILE A 39 -15.08 7.67 19.87
CA ILE A 39 -14.39 8.13 18.65
C ILE A 39 -12.89 7.82 18.73
N ALA A 40 -12.25 8.10 19.87
CA ALA A 40 -10.84 7.79 20.08
C ALA A 40 -10.55 6.30 19.89
N GLN A 41 -11.42 5.45 20.43
CA GLN A 41 -11.26 4.00 20.32
C GLN A 41 -11.53 3.49 18.89
N ARG A 42 -12.47 4.10 18.16
CA ARG A 42 -12.65 3.84 16.72
C ARG A 42 -11.40 4.20 15.94
N LYS A 43 -10.90 5.44 16.09
CA LYS A 43 -9.68 5.91 15.40
C LYS A 43 -8.46 5.07 15.75
N PHE A 44 -8.32 4.64 17.00
CA PHE A 44 -7.22 3.77 17.42
C PHE A 44 -7.27 2.41 16.69
N ARG A 45 -8.45 1.78 16.62
CA ARG A 45 -8.63 0.51 15.90
C ARG A 45 -8.41 0.67 14.40
N GLU A 46 -8.91 1.76 13.83
CA GLU A 46 -8.75 2.09 12.40
C GLU A 46 -7.28 2.34 12.06
N LYS A 47 -6.58 3.17 12.82
CA LYS A 47 -5.14 3.42 12.64
C LYS A 47 -4.31 2.15 12.77
N ASN A 48 -4.63 1.27 13.71
CA ASN A 48 -3.94 -0.02 13.84
C ASN A 48 -4.18 -0.95 12.64
N LYS A 49 -5.38 -0.92 12.06
CA LYS A 49 -5.69 -1.68 10.85
C LYS A 49 -4.98 -1.09 9.64
N GLU A 50 -5.04 0.23 9.47
CA GLU A 50 -4.39 0.96 8.38
C GLU A 50 -2.87 0.79 8.43
N HIS A 51 -2.26 0.88 9.62
CA HIS A 51 -0.82 0.67 9.77
C HIS A 51 -0.40 -0.73 9.32
N ARG A 52 -1.20 -1.75 9.64
CA ARG A 52 -0.95 -3.13 9.19
C ARG A 52 -1.06 -3.24 7.67
N GLU A 53 -2.15 -2.75 7.09
CA GLU A 53 -2.36 -2.76 5.63
C GLU A 53 -1.28 -1.95 4.89
N LYS A 54 -0.85 -0.83 5.45
CA LYS A 54 0.21 -0.01 4.86
C LYS A 54 1.56 -0.73 4.87
N SER A 55 1.90 -1.40 5.97
CA SER A 55 3.10 -2.23 6.01
C SER A 55 3.05 -3.37 4.99
N GLU A 56 1.90 -4.02 4.79
CA GLU A 56 1.72 -5.06 3.78
C GLU A 56 1.87 -4.50 2.36
N ARG A 57 1.29 -3.31 2.08
CA ARG A 57 1.46 -2.63 0.79
C ARG A 57 2.89 -2.23 0.52
N ASP A 58 3.61 -1.73 1.51
CA ASP A 58 4.99 -1.30 1.36
C ASP A 58 5.93 -2.50 1.11
N ILE A 59 5.71 -3.64 1.80
CA ILE A 59 6.44 -4.88 1.54
C ILE A 59 6.17 -5.38 0.12
N HIS A 60 4.90 -5.49 -0.27
CA HIS A 60 4.54 -5.93 -1.61
C HIS A 60 5.13 -4.98 -2.67
N ASN A 61 5.03 -3.67 -2.48
CA ASN A 61 5.64 -2.71 -3.37
C ASN A 61 7.16 -2.84 -3.41
N GLN A 62 7.83 -3.08 -2.28
CA GLN A 62 9.28 -3.31 -2.24
C GLN A 62 9.69 -4.58 -3.01
N GLU A 63 8.91 -5.66 -2.90
CA GLU A 63 9.11 -6.90 -3.67
C GLU A 63 9.00 -6.66 -5.18
N HIS A 64 8.02 -5.86 -5.62
CA HIS A 64 7.83 -5.55 -7.04
C HIS A 64 8.73 -4.42 -7.56
N ALA A 65 9.14 -3.49 -6.69
CA ALA A 65 9.94 -2.32 -7.06
C ALA A 65 11.34 -2.68 -7.54
N GLY A 66 11.91 -3.80 -7.05
CA GLY A 66 13.25 -4.25 -7.43
C GLY A 66 13.43 -4.53 -8.93
N ARG A 67 12.34 -4.73 -9.68
CA ARG A 67 12.38 -5.00 -11.13
C ARG A 67 11.69 -3.94 -11.99
N THR A 68 10.98 -2.99 -11.40
CA THR A 68 10.11 -2.07 -12.15
C THR A 68 10.90 -0.93 -12.83
N TYR A 69 12.06 -0.55 -12.30
CA TYR A 69 12.94 0.49 -12.86
C TYR A 69 14.30 -0.06 -13.34
N HIS A 70 14.46 -1.37 -13.41
CA HIS A 70 15.70 -1.97 -13.90
C HIS A 70 15.72 -1.90 -15.43
N VAL A 71 16.67 -1.16 -16.00
CA VAL A 71 16.92 -1.20 -17.44
C VAL A 71 17.47 -2.59 -17.75
N PRO A 72 16.79 -3.41 -18.57
CA PRO A 72 17.25 -4.77 -18.85
C PRO A 72 18.60 -4.72 -19.55
N GLU A 73 19.48 -5.67 -19.23
CA GLU A 73 20.75 -5.78 -19.95
C GLU A 73 20.48 -6.22 -21.41
N PRO A 74 21.33 -5.83 -22.38
CA PRO A 74 21.16 -6.23 -23.78
C PRO A 74 21.05 -7.75 -24.01
N GLN A 75 21.55 -8.54 -23.07
CA GLN A 75 21.54 -10.01 -23.09
C GLN A 75 20.22 -10.60 -22.57
N GLU A 76 19.44 -9.82 -21.81
CA GLU A 76 18.14 -10.23 -21.24
C GLU A 76 16.97 -9.99 -22.20
N ILE A 77 17.18 -9.13 -23.22
CA ILE A 77 16.19 -8.82 -24.24
C ILE A 77 16.16 -9.97 -25.25
N THR A 78 15.11 -10.80 -25.17
CA THR A 78 14.87 -11.86 -26.16
C THR A 78 14.52 -11.24 -27.51
N ASP A 79 15.10 -11.76 -28.58
CA ASP A 79 14.86 -11.35 -29.98
C ASP A 79 13.46 -11.78 -30.51
N ASP A 80 12.50 -12.04 -29.62
CA ASP A 80 11.16 -12.58 -29.93
C ASP A 80 10.34 -11.63 -30.83
N GLY A 81 10.66 -10.33 -30.82
CA GLY A 81 10.05 -9.30 -31.66
C GLY A 81 10.89 -8.81 -32.83
N GLY A 82 12.11 -9.36 -33.05
CA GLY A 82 13.03 -8.91 -34.10
C GLY A 82 12.52 -9.19 -35.52
N ASN A 83 11.50 -10.04 -35.64
CA ASN A 83 10.96 -10.49 -36.91
C ASN A 83 9.43 -10.29 -36.94
N VAL A 84 8.98 -9.04 -36.82
CA VAL A 84 7.61 -8.67 -37.24
C VAL A 84 7.54 -8.93 -38.74
N SER A 85 7.18 -10.15 -39.11
CA SER A 85 7.33 -10.63 -40.47
C SER A 85 6.39 -9.86 -41.41
N GLY A 86 6.93 -9.38 -42.54
CA GLY A 86 6.16 -8.65 -43.55
C GLY A 86 6.52 -7.17 -43.71
N LEU A 87 7.37 -6.59 -42.84
CA LEU A 87 7.94 -5.26 -43.06
C LEU A 87 9.22 -5.37 -43.92
N PRO A 88 9.33 -4.63 -45.05
CA PRO A 88 10.48 -4.76 -45.96
C PRO A 88 11.81 -4.25 -45.36
N TRP A 89 11.75 -3.61 -44.19
CA TRP A 89 12.88 -3.05 -43.44
C TRP A 89 13.08 -3.74 -42.07
N GLY A 90 12.30 -4.77 -41.76
CA GLY A 90 12.35 -5.48 -40.48
C GLY A 90 11.73 -4.72 -39.30
N GLY A 91 11.73 -5.34 -38.11
CA GLY A 91 11.26 -4.74 -36.86
C GLY A 91 12.35 -3.93 -36.14
N VAL A 92 11.96 -3.17 -35.12
CA VAL A 92 12.92 -2.41 -34.29
C VAL A 92 13.70 -3.38 -33.39
N ASN A 93 15.03 -3.39 -33.52
CA ASN A 93 15.90 -4.20 -32.66
C ASN A 93 16.14 -3.49 -31.31
N MET A 94 15.33 -3.84 -30.31
CA MET A 94 15.44 -3.30 -28.95
C MET A 94 16.78 -3.61 -28.28
N ARG A 95 17.38 -4.78 -28.56
CA ARG A 95 18.69 -5.17 -28.03
C ARG A 95 19.78 -4.20 -28.48
N TYR A 96 19.76 -3.77 -29.74
CA TYR A 96 20.69 -2.77 -30.26
C TYR A 96 20.48 -1.39 -29.62
N VAL A 97 19.22 -0.96 -29.46
CA VAL A 97 18.87 0.33 -28.85
C VAL A 97 19.39 0.42 -27.40
N VAL A 98 19.18 -0.64 -26.62
CA VAL A 98 19.58 -0.68 -25.22
C VAL A 98 21.10 -0.78 -25.06
N ALA A 99 21.78 -1.62 -25.85
CA ALA A 99 23.25 -1.70 -25.86
C ALA A 99 23.90 -0.33 -26.12
N ARG A 100 23.41 0.37 -27.15
CA ARG A 100 23.89 1.70 -27.52
C ARG A 100 23.60 2.76 -26.45
N GLY A 101 22.47 2.64 -25.74
CA GLY A 101 22.17 3.49 -24.58
C GLY A 101 23.18 3.33 -23.46
N HIS A 102 23.55 2.10 -23.14
CA HIS A 102 24.52 1.77 -22.08
C HIS A 102 25.95 2.25 -22.43
N GLU A 103 26.35 2.12 -23.70
CA GLU A 103 27.61 2.67 -24.23
C GLU A 103 27.67 4.21 -24.12
N ASN A 104 26.56 4.89 -24.37
CA ASN A 104 26.50 6.35 -24.27
C ASN A 104 26.50 6.82 -22.81
N GLU A 105 25.85 6.11 -21.91
CA GLU A 105 25.79 6.45 -20.48
C GLU A 105 27.15 6.23 -19.80
N SER A 106 27.81 5.10 -20.07
CA SER A 106 29.16 4.81 -19.53
C SER A 106 30.19 5.87 -19.93
N ARG A 107 30.11 6.40 -21.16
CA ARG A 107 30.94 7.51 -21.64
C ARG A 107 30.66 8.85 -20.96
N ARG A 108 29.42 9.08 -20.51
CA ARG A 108 29.02 10.32 -19.81
C ARG A 108 29.41 10.26 -18.33
N GLY A 109 29.32 9.10 -17.70
CA GLY A 109 29.68 8.89 -16.29
C GLY A 109 31.18 8.99 -16.00
N SER A 110 32.05 8.68 -16.96
CA SER A 110 33.51 8.69 -16.81
C SER A 110 34.16 10.08 -16.83
N GLY A 111 33.37 11.16 -16.96
CA GLY A 111 33.87 12.55 -17.05
C GLY A 111 33.95 13.32 -15.73
N LYS A 112 33.66 12.69 -14.58
CA LYS A 112 33.79 13.30 -13.24
C LYS A 112 34.87 12.57 -12.47
N GLY A 113 36.11 12.98 -12.67
CA GLY A 113 37.31 12.61 -11.90
C GLY A 113 38.21 13.82 -11.83
#